data_AF-A0A7S2TU95-F1
#
_entry.id   AF-A0A7S2TU95-F1
#
_cell.length_a   1.000
_cell.length_b   1.000
_cell.length_c   1.000
_cell.angle_alpha   90.00
_cell.angle_beta   90.00
_cell.angle_gamma   90.00
#
_symmetry.space_group_name_H-M   'P 1'
#
loop_
_entity.id
_entity.type
_entity.pdbx_description
1 polymer ?
#
loop_
_entity_poly.entity_id
_entity_poly.type
_entity_poly.pdbx_seq_one_letter_code
_entity_poly.pdbx_strand_id
1 'polypeptide(L)'
;MDVKGFLIGNPGINSDWYYNVNEYAFVTFMWSHGLIPAREYFAAHKACGWERFFDNCTEDFTHPSAECQNATSAAVSLIPQPLDPYDVLAPTCHSNVRQAHVPFIRHVTEKYGIETYNPCINDLTPEYIGSPEVLKALHINSTDRPWPQTP
;
A
#
# COMPACT_ATOMS: atom_id res chain seq x y z
N MET A 1 7.37 25.38 -21.54
CA MET A 1 7.57 23.91 -21.39
C MET A 1 6.92 23.24 -22.58
N ASP A 2 7.59 22.27 -23.21
CA ASP A 2 7.00 21.43 -24.27
C ASP A 2 6.69 20.04 -23.68
N VAL A 3 5.52 19.90 -23.06
CA VAL A 3 5.12 18.67 -22.36
C VAL A 3 4.35 17.76 -23.31
N LYS A 4 4.77 16.50 -23.43
CA LYS A 4 4.11 15.47 -24.27
C LYS A 4 3.18 14.54 -23.49
N GLY A 5 3.31 14.47 -22.17
CA GLY A 5 2.48 13.62 -21.30
C GLY A 5 3.12 13.37 -19.93
N PHE A 6 2.42 12.61 -19.09
CA PHE A 6 2.89 12.15 -17.78
C PHE A 6 2.46 10.70 -17.52
N LEU A 7 3.16 10.02 -16.61
CA LEU A 7 2.89 8.65 -16.18
C LEU A 7 2.78 8.64 -14.66
N ILE A 8 1.81 7.88 -14.13
CA ILE A 8 1.61 7.72 -12.69
C ILE A 8 1.47 6.23 -12.38
N GLY A 9 2.36 5.70 -11.54
CA GLY A 9 2.33 4.31 -11.11
C GLY A 9 1.50 4.15 -9.84
N ASN A 10 0.56 3.20 -9.84
CA ASN A 10 -0.33 2.86 -8.73
C ASN A 10 -0.82 4.07 -7.90
N PRO A 11 -1.36 5.14 -8.53
CA PRO A 11 -1.76 6.32 -7.80
C PRO A 11 -2.94 6.06 -6.87
N GLY A 12 -2.95 6.74 -5.72
CA GLY A 12 -4.20 7.15 -5.10
C GLY A 12 -4.85 8.21 -5.99
N ILE A 13 -5.79 7.81 -6.85
CA ILE A 13 -6.44 8.74 -7.80
C ILE A 13 -7.54 9.55 -7.09
N ASN A 14 -8.24 8.89 -6.16
CA ASN A 14 -9.34 9.47 -5.40
C ASN A 14 -9.13 9.26 -3.89
N SER A 15 -7.90 9.42 -3.37
CA SER A 15 -7.67 9.34 -1.92
C SER A 15 -8.06 10.62 -1.19
N ASP A 16 -8.35 11.68 -1.95
CA ASP A 16 -8.73 12.97 -1.44
C ASP A 16 -10.23 13.18 -1.70
N TRP A 17 -10.98 13.31 -0.60
CA TRP A 17 -12.29 13.94 -0.36
C TRP A 17 -13.37 13.96 -1.47
N TYR A 18 -13.27 13.25 -2.58
CA TYR A 18 -14.25 13.37 -3.67
C TYR A 18 -14.83 12.02 -4.10
N TYR A 19 -14.12 10.90 -3.87
CA TYR A 19 -14.70 9.55 -3.95
C TYR A 19 -13.86 8.56 -3.12
N ASN A 20 -14.37 7.93 -2.07
CA ASN A 20 -13.67 6.86 -1.31
C ASN A 20 -13.47 5.54 -2.10
N VAL A 21 -13.11 5.62 -3.40
CA VAL A 21 -12.86 4.47 -4.28
C VAL A 21 -11.68 3.68 -3.75
N ASN A 22 -10.66 4.36 -3.24
CA ASN A 22 -9.45 3.71 -2.77
C ASN A 22 -9.72 2.89 -1.51
N GLU A 23 -10.53 3.40 -0.57
CA GLU A 23 -10.93 2.68 0.64
C GLU A 23 -11.82 1.48 0.29
N TYR A 24 -12.82 1.67 -0.58
CA TYR A 24 -13.65 0.58 -1.08
C TYR A 24 -12.80 -0.51 -1.75
N ALA A 25 -11.93 -0.11 -2.68
CA ALA A 25 -11.08 -1.02 -3.44
C ALA A 25 -10.09 -1.73 -2.53
N PHE A 26 -9.48 -1.03 -1.57
CA PHE A 26 -8.54 -1.61 -0.60
C PHE A 26 -9.23 -2.67 0.27
N VAL A 27 -10.34 -2.32 0.92
CA VAL A 27 -11.04 -3.26 1.82
C VAL A 27 -11.61 -4.45 1.03
N THR A 28 -12.12 -4.22 -0.19
CA THR A 28 -12.58 -5.28 -1.10
C THR A 28 -11.43 -6.17 -1.58
N PHE A 29 -10.28 -5.60 -1.91
CA PHE A 29 -9.08 -6.34 -2.30
C PHE A 29 -8.62 -7.25 -1.16
N MET A 30 -8.48 -6.71 0.05
CA MET A 30 -8.08 -7.49 1.23
C MET A 30 -9.05 -8.64 1.50
N TRP A 31 -10.36 -8.42 1.37
CA TRP A 31 -11.35 -9.49 1.55
C TRP A 31 -11.26 -10.57 0.48
N SER A 32 -11.23 -10.16 -0.79
CA SER A 32 -11.18 -11.08 -1.92
C SER A 32 -9.88 -11.90 -1.99
N HIS A 33 -8.81 -11.43 -1.32
CA HIS A 33 -7.54 -12.14 -1.17
C HIS A 33 -7.42 -12.90 0.16
N GLY A 34 -8.51 -13.00 0.94
CA GLY A 34 -8.55 -13.79 2.17
C GLY A 34 -7.80 -13.18 3.35
N LEU A 35 -7.51 -11.88 3.31
CA LEU A 35 -6.74 -11.17 4.33
C LEU A 35 -7.62 -10.54 5.41
N ILE A 36 -8.92 -10.36 5.14
CA ILE A 36 -9.90 -9.96 6.15
C ILE A 36 -11.12 -10.90 6.10
N PRO A 37 -11.78 -11.17 7.25
CA PRO A 37 -12.92 -12.07 7.24
C PRO A 37 -14.15 -11.42 6.61
N ALA A 38 -15.00 -12.24 5.98
CA ALA A 38 -16.16 -11.78 5.23
C ALA A 38 -17.16 -11.00 6.08
N ARG A 39 -17.32 -11.37 7.36
CA ARG A 39 -18.24 -10.70 8.28
C ARG A 39 -17.88 -9.22 8.44
N GLU A 40 -16.61 -8.93 8.69
CA GLU A 40 -16.11 -7.58 8.92
C GLU A 40 -16.09 -6.78 7.61
N TYR A 41 -15.79 -7.43 6.48
CA TYR A 41 -15.98 -6.84 5.15
C TYR A 41 -17.43 -6.37 4.93
N PHE A 42 -18.42 -7.25 5.12
CA PHE A 42 -19.82 -6.89 4.89
C PHE A 42 -20.35 -5.86 5.89
N ALA A 43 -19.84 -5.85 7.13
CA ALA A 43 -20.14 -4.81 8.10
C ALA A 43 -19.64 -3.43 7.62
N ALA A 44 -18.38 -3.34 7.15
CA ALA A 44 -17.83 -2.12 6.57
C ALA A 44 -18.58 -1.70 5.30
N HIS A 45 -18.83 -2.65 4.40
CA HIS A 45 -19.55 -2.42 3.15
C HIS A 45 -20.93 -1.80 3.37
N LYS A 46 -21.67 -2.29 4.37
CA LYS A 46 -22.96 -1.74 4.75
C LYS A 46 -22.83 -0.37 5.43
N ALA A 47 -21.94 -0.22 6.40
CA ALA A 47 -21.75 1.02 7.15
C ALA A 47 -21.32 2.20 6.26
N CYS A 48 -20.59 1.90 5.19
CA CYS A 48 -20.11 2.88 4.21
C CYS A 48 -21.07 3.11 3.03
N GLY A 49 -22.20 2.41 2.95
CA GLY A 49 -23.15 2.54 1.84
C GLY A 49 -22.61 2.03 0.50
N TRP A 50 -21.60 1.15 0.51
CA TRP A 50 -20.91 0.74 -0.72
C TRP A 50 -21.74 -0.12 -1.68
N GLU A 51 -22.94 -0.56 -1.28
CA GLU A 51 -23.88 -1.32 -2.13
C GLU A 51 -24.24 -0.60 -3.43
N ARG A 52 -24.24 0.74 -3.43
CA ARG A 52 -24.56 1.55 -4.61
C ARG A 52 -23.38 2.39 -5.09
N PHE A 53 -22.17 2.08 -4.63
CA PHE A 53 -20.99 2.88 -4.90
C PHE A 53 -20.72 3.10 -6.40
N PHE A 54 -20.92 2.06 -7.21
CA PHE A 54 -20.75 2.13 -8.67
C PHE A 54 -22.01 2.53 -9.44
N ASP A 55 -23.17 2.42 -8.80
CA ASP A 55 -24.47 2.59 -9.46
C ASP A 55 -25.07 3.99 -9.21
N ASN A 56 -24.69 4.64 -8.11
CA ASN A 56 -25.25 5.90 -7.67
C ASN A 56 -24.16 6.96 -7.41
N CYS A 57 -23.87 7.76 -8.43
CA CYS A 57 -22.95 8.89 -8.34
C CYS A 57 -23.52 10.12 -7.60
N THR A 58 -24.71 10.02 -6.99
CA THR A 58 -25.33 11.14 -6.23
C THR A 58 -25.13 11.01 -4.73
N GLU A 59 -24.69 9.86 -4.25
CA GLU A 59 -24.37 9.65 -2.84
C GLU A 59 -23.00 10.24 -2.49
N ASP A 60 -22.93 10.87 -1.33
CA ASP A 60 -21.69 11.42 -0.81
C ASP A 60 -20.87 10.32 -0.14
N PHE A 61 -19.89 9.80 -0.89
CA PHE A 61 -18.87 8.88 -0.38
C PHE A 61 -17.58 9.60 -0.03
N THR A 62 -17.60 10.91 0.14
CA THR A 62 -16.40 11.71 0.40
C THR A 62 -16.08 11.79 1.88
N HIS A 63 -17.13 11.90 2.69
CA HIS A 63 -17.04 12.13 4.12
C HIS A 63 -17.62 10.90 4.82
N PRO A 64 -16.81 9.84 5.03
CA PRO A 64 -17.31 8.62 5.61
C PRO A 64 -17.84 8.91 7.01
N SER A 65 -19.01 8.37 7.34
CA SER A 65 -19.58 8.46 8.68
C SER A 65 -18.60 7.87 9.70
N ALA A 66 -18.70 8.29 10.97
CA ALA A 66 -17.91 7.67 12.03
C ALA A 66 -18.15 6.16 12.13
N GLU A 67 -19.36 5.70 11.79
CA GLU A 67 -19.68 4.28 11.68
C GLU A 67 -18.89 3.58 10.57
N CYS A 68 -18.84 4.17 9.38
CA CYS A 68 -18.04 3.67 8.26
C CYS A 68 -16.55 3.59 8.64
N GLN A 69 -15.99 4.67 9.20
CA GLN A 69 -14.58 4.71 9.61
C GLN A 69 -14.24 3.66 10.68
N ASN A 70 -15.13 3.48 11.66
CA ASN A 70 -14.94 2.45 12.70
C ASN A 70 -15.03 1.04 12.12
N ALA A 71 -15.99 0.80 11.21
CA ALA A 71 -16.17 -0.51 10.60
C ALA A 71 -15.00 -0.88 9.67
N THR A 72 -14.51 0.06 8.86
CA THR A 72 -13.33 -0.16 8.01
C THR A 72 -12.08 -0.35 8.85
N SER A 73 -11.86 0.47 9.89
CA SER A 73 -10.73 0.31 10.82
C SER A 73 -10.76 -1.05 11.52
N ALA A 74 -11.92 -1.50 11.98
CA ALA A 74 -12.09 -2.83 12.56
C ALA A 74 -11.72 -3.94 11.57
N ALA A 75 -12.19 -3.87 10.32
CA ALA A 75 -11.84 -4.84 9.30
C ALA A 75 -10.33 -4.84 8.99
N VAL A 76 -9.74 -3.66 8.79
CA VAL A 76 -8.31 -3.51 8.48
C VAL A 76 -7.41 -3.97 9.63
N SER A 77 -7.85 -3.81 10.89
CA SER A 77 -7.12 -4.29 12.07
C SER A 77 -6.94 -5.82 12.10
N LEU A 78 -7.75 -6.56 11.32
CA LEU A 78 -7.68 -8.02 11.24
C LEU A 78 -6.74 -8.53 10.14
N ILE A 79 -6.13 -7.63 9.35
CA ILE A 79 -5.12 -7.99 8.37
C ILE A 79 -3.97 -8.71 9.12
N PRO A 80 -3.57 -9.92 8.68
CA PRO A 80 -2.54 -10.69 9.35
C PRO A 80 -1.19 -9.99 9.30
N GLN A 81 -0.39 -10.17 10.35
CA GLN A 81 1.01 -9.74 10.38
C GLN A 81 1.93 -10.95 10.60
N PRO A 82 3.13 -10.99 9.99
CA PRO A 82 3.69 -9.96 9.11
C PRO A 82 3.14 -10.03 7.67
N LEU A 83 2.82 -8.89 7.06
CA LEU A 83 2.36 -8.73 5.67
C LEU A 83 2.94 -7.43 5.09
N ASP A 84 3.32 -7.43 3.81
CA ASP A 84 3.56 -6.20 3.06
C ASP A 84 2.25 -5.73 2.41
N PRO A 85 1.67 -4.58 2.82
CA PRO A 85 0.43 -4.08 2.22
C PRO A 85 0.61 -3.56 0.79
N TYR A 86 1.84 -3.32 0.33
CA TYR A 86 2.15 -2.90 -1.05
C TYR A 86 2.31 -4.10 -2.00
N ASP A 87 2.62 -5.28 -1.48
CA ASP A 87 2.66 -6.56 -2.22
C ASP A 87 2.28 -7.72 -1.29
N VAL A 88 0.99 -8.07 -1.28
CA VAL A 88 0.44 -9.09 -0.36
C VAL A 88 0.95 -10.52 -0.62
N LEU A 89 1.66 -10.74 -1.72
CA LEU A 89 2.26 -12.03 -2.06
C LEU A 89 3.78 -12.04 -1.85
N ALA A 90 4.39 -10.90 -1.51
CA ALA A 90 5.81 -10.79 -1.28
C ALA A 90 6.26 -11.44 0.04
N PRO A 91 7.53 -11.88 0.13
CA PRO A 91 8.12 -12.18 1.43
C PRO A 91 8.19 -10.92 2.29
N THR A 92 8.12 -11.08 3.60
CA THR A 92 8.39 -9.99 4.55
C THR A 92 9.86 -10.01 5.00
N CYS A 93 10.39 -8.90 5.50
CA CYS A 93 11.83 -8.77 5.80
C CYS A 93 12.38 -9.87 6.71
N HIS A 94 11.62 -10.26 7.74
CA HIS A 94 12.03 -11.31 8.68
C HIS A 94 11.60 -12.72 8.27
N SER A 95 10.91 -12.87 7.13
CA SER A 95 10.66 -14.18 6.57
C SER A 95 11.97 -14.78 6.06
N ASN A 96 12.20 -16.08 6.29
CA ASN A 96 13.34 -16.76 5.69
C ASN A 96 13.16 -16.71 4.15
N VAL A 97 13.78 -15.74 3.48
CA VAL A 97 13.66 -15.53 2.01
C VAL A 97 14.03 -16.79 1.23
N ARG A 98 14.92 -17.63 1.78
CA ARG A 98 15.27 -18.95 1.22
C ARG A 98 14.11 -19.96 1.18
N GLN A 99 13.01 -19.70 1.91
CA GLN A 99 11.80 -20.53 1.96
C GLN A 99 10.58 -19.84 1.35
N ALA A 100 10.65 -18.55 1.03
CA ALA A 100 9.54 -17.83 0.43
C ALA A 100 9.46 -18.15 -1.07
N HIS A 101 8.69 -19.19 -1.43
CA HIS A 101 8.33 -19.47 -2.81
C HIS A 101 7.37 -18.38 -3.33
N VAL A 102 7.90 -17.25 -3.77
CA VAL A 102 7.11 -16.21 -4.44
C VAL A 102 7.20 -16.43 -5.95
N PRO A 103 6.14 -16.95 -6.60
CA PRO A 103 6.22 -17.37 -8.00
C PRO A 103 6.59 -16.23 -8.95
N PHE A 104 6.15 -15.01 -8.63
CA PHE A 104 6.47 -13.80 -9.39
C PHE A 104 7.97 -13.49 -9.36
N ILE A 105 8.58 -13.44 -8.16
CA ILE A 105 10.02 -13.20 -8.02
C ILE A 105 10.83 -14.26 -8.76
N ARG A 106 10.47 -15.54 -8.60
CA ARG A 106 11.11 -16.63 -9.34
C ARG A 106 11.01 -16.40 -10.86
N HIS A 107 9.82 -16.08 -11.37
CA HIS A 107 9.62 -15.84 -12.80
C HIS A 107 10.48 -14.68 -13.31
N VAL A 108 10.54 -13.57 -12.57
CA VAL A 108 11.31 -12.39 -12.95
C VAL A 108 12.81 -12.69 -12.94
N THR A 109 13.30 -13.40 -11.93
CA THR A 109 14.70 -13.83 -11.86
C THR A 109 15.05 -14.80 -12.99
N GLU A 110 14.24 -15.82 -13.23
CA GLU A 110 14.48 -16.81 -14.29
C GLU A 110 14.41 -16.20 -15.70
N LYS A 111 13.48 -15.28 -15.94
CA LYS A 111 13.24 -14.72 -17.28
C LYS A 111 14.13 -13.52 -17.61
N TYR A 112 14.45 -12.69 -16.62
CA TYR A 112 15.14 -11.43 -16.83
C TYR A 112 16.50 -11.34 -16.13
N GLY A 113 16.88 -12.34 -15.32
CA GLY A 113 18.13 -12.31 -14.54
C GLY A 113 18.12 -11.26 -13.43
N ILE A 114 16.94 -10.83 -13.01
CA ILE A 114 16.73 -9.73 -12.08
C ILE A 114 16.54 -10.34 -10.67
N GLU A 115 17.58 -10.28 -9.84
CA GLU A 115 17.52 -10.56 -8.40
C GLU A 115 17.32 -9.24 -7.62
N THR A 116 16.13 -8.61 -7.72
CA THR A 116 15.93 -7.24 -7.20
C THR A 116 15.01 -7.13 -6.01
N TYR A 117 14.36 -8.21 -5.58
CA TYR A 117 13.39 -8.10 -4.49
C TYR A 117 14.06 -8.32 -3.14
N ASN A 118 14.30 -7.21 -2.44
CA ASN A 118 14.75 -7.20 -1.06
C ASN A 118 13.58 -6.74 -0.16
N PRO A 119 12.96 -7.65 0.61
CA PRO A 119 11.82 -7.31 1.46
C PRO A 119 12.18 -6.40 2.65
N CYS A 120 13.48 -6.21 2.92
CA CYS A 120 13.99 -5.31 3.94
C CYS A 120 14.41 -3.94 3.38
N ILE A 121 14.19 -3.67 2.09
CA ILE A 121 14.75 -2.45 1.46
C ILE A 121 14.27 -1.18 2.15
N ASN A 122 13.03 -1.14 2.63
CA ASN A 122 12.47 0.01 3.34
C ASN A 122 13.19 0.25 4.68
N ASP A 123 13.62 -0.80 5.37
CA ASP A 123 14.36 -0.68 6.64
C ASP A 123 15.82 -0.25 6.42
N LEU A 124 16.41 -0.66 5.30
CA LEU A 124 17.80 -0.37 4.94
C LEU A 124 17.98 1.02 4.29
N THR A 125 16.94 1.53 3.64
CA THR A 125 16.98 2.79 2.88
C THR A 125 17.38 4.00 3.72
N PRO A 126 16.84 4.22 4.94
CA PRO A 126 17.19 5.37 5.76
C PRO A 126 18.67 5.39 6.15
N GLU A 127 19.24 4.23 6.49
CA GLU A 127 20.67 4.10 6.84
C GLU A 127 21.55 4.40 5.62
N TYR A 128 21.23 3.82 4.46
CA TYR A 128 21.97 4.05 3.24
C TYR A 128 21.93 5.52 2.80
N ILE A 129 20.74 6.12 2.71
CA ILE A 129 20.58 7.52 2.30
C ILE A 129 21.22 8.47 3.33
N GLY A 130 21.23 8.09 4.61
CA GLY A 130 21.84 8.85 5.69
C GLY A 130 23.37 8.73 5.80
N SER A 131 24.04 7.90 4.99
CA SER A 131 25.50 7.73 5.08
C SER A 131 26.26 9.00 4.65
N PRO A 132 27.40 9.34 5.29
CA PRO A 132 28.19 10.52 4.92
C PRO A 132 28.62 10.54 3.44
N GLU A 133 28.92 9.37 2.89
CA GLU A 133 29.31 9.19 1.48
C GLU A 133 28.14 9.52 0.55
N VAL A 134 26.94 9.01 0.85
CA VAL A 134 25.74 9.24 0.04
C VAL A 134 25.29 10.70 0.14
N LEU A 135 25.25 11.27 1.34
CA LEU A 135 24.91 12.69 1.53
C LEU A 135 25.86 13.62 0.78
N LYS A 136 27.17 13.33 0.83
CA LYS A 136 28.17 14.09 0.06
C LYS A 136 27.96 13.97 -1.45
N ALA A 137 27.65 12.76 -1.93
CA ALA A 137 27.37 12.53 -3.35
C ALA A 137 26.09 13.23 -3.84
N LEU A 138 25.09 13.36 -2.96
CA LEU A 138 23.84 14.11 -3.22
C LEU A 138 23.98 15.62 -2.99
N HIS A 139 25.17 16.10 -2.64
CA HIS A 139 25.45 17.51 -2.33
C HIS A 139 24.58 18.08 -1.20
N ILE A 140 24.28 17.24 -0.19
CA ILE A 140 23.52 17.64 1.00
C ILE A 140 24.50 18.15 2.05
N ASN A 141 24.34 19.43 2.42
CA ASN A 141 25.25 20.13 3.35
C ASN A 141 24.81 20.08 4.82
N SER A 142 23.56 19.70 5.11
CA SER A 142 23.01 19.55 6.47
C SER A 142 21.90 18.50 6.48
N THR A 143 21.86 17.69 7.54
CA THR A 143 20.79 16.73 7.86
C THR A 143 19.94 17.20 9.03
N ASP A 144 19.58 18.49 9.07
CA ASP A 144 18.71 19.06 10.12
C ASP A 144 17.24 18.58 10.03
N ARG A 145 16.92 17.65 9.12
CA ARG A 145 15.57 17.08 9.00
C ARG A 145 15.56 15.63 9.43
N PRO A 146 14.68 15.24 10.38
CA PRO A 146 14.49 13.85 10.74
C PRO A 146 13.92 13.07 9.54
N TRP A 147 14.28 11.78 9.47
CA TRP A 147 13.67 10.87 8.51
C TRP A 147 12.14 10.80 8.75
N PRO A 148 11.30 10.82 7.70
CA PRO A 148 9.86 10.69 7.86
C PRO A 148 9.52 9.39 8.61
N GLN A 149 8.72 9.49 9.67
CA GLN A 149 8.29 8.31 10.45
C GLN A 149 6.98 7.69 9.94
N THR A 150 6.40 8.26 8.90
CA THR A 150 5.19 7.76 8.25
C THR A 150 5.43 7.65 6.74
N PRO A 151 4.85 6.63 6.07
CA PRO A 151 4.64 6.67 4.63
C PRO A 151 3.87 7.92 4.19
#